data_AF-A0A2M7CED8-F1
#
_entry.id   AF-A0A2M7CED8-F1
#
_cell.length_a   1.000
_cell.length_b   1.000
_cell.length_c   1.000
_cell.angle_alpha   90.00
_cell.angle_beta   90.00
_cell.angle_gamma   90.00
#
_symmetry.space_group_name_H-M   'P 1'
#
loop_
_entity.id
_entity.type
_entity.pdbx_description
1 polymer ?
#
loop_
_entity_poly.entity_id
_entity_poly.type
_entity_poly.pdbx_seq_one_letter_code
_entity_poly.pdbx_strand_id
1 'polypeptide(L)'
;METKDQNRKLLGKIEISGGLSCLTGLHIGASKENLEIGALDSAVVRDPISQEPYIPGSSLKGKLRSLLEKSDMRLQPNRDGGSGISRHECNDWDKGESNNRNYGRKIAFLGALNCPVCRLFGSTGPGEENRN
;
A
#
# COMPACT_ATOMS: atom_id res chain seq x y z
N MET A 1 -3.03 9.50 38.65
CA MET A 1 -2.34 9.46 37.34
C MET A 1 -2.84 8.20 36.66
N GLU A 2 -3.87 8.31 35.82
CA GLU A 2 -4.42 7.16 35.10
C GLU A 2 -3.51 6.83 33.93
N THR A 3 -2.88 5.66 34.00
CA THR A 3 -2.19 5.01 32.89
C THR A 3 -3.24 4.65 31.84
N LYS A 4 -3.31 5.41 30.74
CA LYS A 4 -4.09 5.03 29.57
C LYS A 4 -3.45 3.76 29.00
N ASP A 5 -4.13 2.62 29.15
CA ASP A 5 -3.81 1.39 28.44
C ASP A 5 -3.90 1.68 26.93
N GLN A 6 -2.74 1.87 26.28
CA GLN A 6 -2.63 2.19 24.84
C GLN A 6 -2.77 0.94 23.96
N ASN A 7 -3.33 -0.16 24.47
CA ASN A 7 -3.61 -1.33 23.65
C ASN A 7 -4.84 -1.11 22.77
N ARG A 8 -4.63 -1.18 21.45
CA ARG A 8 -5.73 -1.17 20.48
C ARG A 8 -6.48 -2.48 20.55
N LYS A 9 -7.66 -2.43 21.15
CA LYS A 9 -8.57 -3.56 21.20
C LYS A 9 -9.00 -3.95 19.78
N LEU A 10 -8.66 -5.17 19.37
CA LEU A 10 -9.22 -5.78 18.16
C LEU A 10 -10.71 -6.02 18.39
N LEU A 11 -11.57 -5.24 17.72
CA LEU A 11 -13.02 -5.39 17.84
C LEU A 11 -13.55 -6.60 17.06
N GLY A 12 -12.86 -6.97 15.97
CA GLY A 12 -13.24 -8.09 15.11
C GLY A 12 -12.61 -7.99 13.72
N LYS A 13 -13.00 -8.91 12.85
CA LYS A 13 -12.62 -8.96 11.43
C LYS A 13 -13.89 -8.88 10.59
N ILE A 14 -13.86 -8.04 9.56
CA ILE A 14 -14.91 -7.99 8.54
C ILE A 14 -14.38 -8.73 7.32
N GLU A 15 -15.15 -9.69 6.83
CA GLU A 15 -14.86 -10.41 5.58
C GLU A 15 -15.70 -9.81 4.44
N ILE A 16 -15.04 -9.50 3.33
CA ILE A 16 -15.67 -8.98 2.12
C ILE A 16 -15.35 -9.96 1.01
N SER A 17 -16.37 -10.57 0.43
CA SER A 17 -16.26 -11.57 -0.63
C SER A 17 -17.09 -11.19 -1.85
N GLY A 18 -16.70 -11.68 -3.02
CA GLY A 18 -17.36 -11.39 -4.29
C GLY A 18 -16.56 -11.89 -5.48
N GLY A 19 -17.16 -11.80 -6.68
CA GLY A 19 -16.50 -12.10 -7.95
C GLY A 19 -16.02 -10.84 -8.65
N LEU A 20 -14.88 -10.92 -9.34
CA LEU A 20 -14.38 -9.87 -10.23
C LEU A 20 -14.55 -10.31 -11.68
N SER A 21 -15.23 -9.50 -12.49
CA SER A 21 -15.37 -9.76 -13.92
C SER A 21 -14.35 -8.93 -14.71
N CYS A 22 -13.64 -9.60 -15.60
CA CYS A 22 -12.64 -8.98 -16.46
C CYS A 22 -13.32 -8.47 -17.74
N LEU A 23 -13.67 -7.17 -17.77
CA LEU A 23 -14.40 -6.57 -18.90
C LEU A 23 -13.53 -6.40 -20.16
N THR A 24 -12.22 -6.25 -19.99
CA THR A 24 -11.23 -6.10 -21.06
C THR A 24 -10.03 -7.02 -20.78
N GLY A 25 -9.11 -7.20 -21.74
CA GLY A 25 -7.88 -7.95 -21.50
C GLY A 25 -7.09 -7.37 -20.31
N LEU A 26 -6.68 -8.25 -19.39
CA LEU A 26 -5.91 -7.91 -18.19
C LEU A 26 -4.55 -8.61 -18.22
N HIS A 27 -3.48 -7.82 -18.19
CA HIS A 27 -2.11 -8.33 -18.13
C HIS A 27 -1.46 -7.90 -16.81
N ILE A 28 -1.08 -8.89 -15.98
CA ILE A 28 -0.28 -8.71 -14.77
C ILE A 28 1.00 -9.52 -14.96
N GLY A 29 2.12 -8.83 -15.18
CA GLY A 29 3.39 -9.48 -15.47
C GLY A 29 3.94 -10.30 -14.31
N ALA A 30 4.55 -11.45 -14.63
CA ALA A 30 5.34 -12.25 -13.69
C ALA A 30 6.82 -11.81 -13.68
N SER A 31 7.55 -12.12 -12.60
CA SER A 31 9.01 -11.88 -12.53
C SER A 31 9.72 -12.75 -13.57
N LYS A 32 10.75 -12.20 -14.23
CA LYS A 32 11.51 -12.85 -15.33
C LYS A 32 12.48 -13.95 -14.86
N GLU A 33 12.27 -14.51 -13.68
CA GLU A 33 13.31 -15.28 -12.98
C GLU A 33 13.53 -16.70 -13.54
N ASN A 34 12.60 -17.22 -14.35
CA ASN A 34 12.82 -18.43 -15.13
C ASN A 34 12.73 -18.10 -16.62
N LEU A 35 13.85 -17.65 -17.19
CA LEU A 35 14.03 -17.52 -18.63
C LEU A 35 14.16 -18.95 -19.21
N GLU A 36 13.05 -19.69 -19.28
CA GLU A 36 13.02 -20.92 -20.06
C GLU A 36 13.29 -20.56 -21.52
N ILE A 37 14.20 -21.31 -22.16
CA ILE A 37 14.62 -21.07 -23.54
C ILE A 37 13.38 -21.24 -24.44
N GLY A 38 12.87 -20.11 -24.97
CA GLY A 38 11.60 -20.06 -25.73
C GLY A 38 10.43 -19.38 -25.02
N ALA A 39 10.65 -18.73 -23.87
CA ALA A 39 9.63 -18.03 -23.10
C ALA A 39 8.93 -16.90 -23.88
N LEU A 40 7.60 -16.81 -23.74
CA LEU A 40 6.76 -15.72 -24.23
C LEU A 40 7.26 -14.35 -23.73
N ASP A 41 7.36 -13.37 -24.64
CA ASP A 41 7.87 -12.00 -24.36
C ASP A 41 7.10 -11.25 -23.24
N SER A 42 5.91 -11.72 -22.85
CA SER A 42 5.09 -11.10 -21.79
C SER A 42 4.28 -12.15 -21.03
N ALA A 43 4.93 -12.83 -20.09
CA ALA A 43 4.28 -13.82 -19.24
C ALA A 43 3.35 -13.16 -18.20
N VAL A 44 2.14 -13.71 -18.08
CA VAL A 44 1.17 -13.33 -17.03
C VAL A 44 1.44 -14.16 -15.77
N VAL A 45 1.24 -13.57 -14.60
CA VAL A 45 1.34 -14.26 -13.31
C VAL A 45 0.31 -15.39 -13.22
N ARG A 46 0.77 -16.56 -12.82
CA ARG A 46 -0.03 -17.78 -12.71
C ARG A 46 0.18 -18.42 -11.35
N ASP A 47 -0.85 -19.09 -10.86
CA ASP A 47 -0.75 -19.90 -9.67
C ASP A 47 0.11 -21.14 -9.97
N PRO A 48 1.14 -21.46 -9.16
CA PRO A 48 2.08 -22.53 -9.48
C PRO A 48 1.43 -23.93 -9.47
N ILE A 49 0.28 -24.10 -8.81
CA ILE A 49 -0.39 -25.40 -8.67
C ILE A 49 -1.37 -25.62 -9.82
N SER A 50 -2.29 -24.68 -10.01
CA SER A 50 -3.36 -24.76 -11.03
C SER A 50 -2.90 -24.30 -12.42
N GLN A 51 -1.80 -23.55 -12.51
CA GLN A 51 -1.31 -22.90 -13.74
C GLN A 51 -2.28 -21.85 -14.32
N GLU A 52 -3.32 -21.48 -13.57
CA GLU A 52 -4.30 -20.48 -14.00
C GLU A 52 -3.79 -19.05 -13.72
N PRO A 53 -4.11 -18.07 -14.58
CA PRO A 53 -3.81 -16.67 -14.30
C PRO A 53 -4.64 -16.16 -13.13
N TYR A 54 -4.02 -15.41 -12.21
CA TYR A 54 -4.71 -14.84 -11.06
C TYR A 54 -4.33 -13.38 -10.84
N ILE A 55 -5.08 -12.67 -9.99
CA ILE A 55 -4.75 -11.32 -9.54
C ILE A 55 -4.05 -11.42 -8.18
N PRO A 56 -2.75 -11.07 -8.07
CA PRO A 56 -2.06 -11.08 -6.78
C PRO A 56 -2.67 -10.08 -5.80
N GLY A 57 -2.77 -10.47 -4.53
CA GLY A 57 -3.30 -9.61 -3.47
C GLY A 57 -2.49 -8.31 -3.32
N SER A 58 -1.18 -8.35 -3.54
CA SER A 58 -0.30 -7.16 -3.54
C SER A 58 -0.65 -6.19 -4.68
N SER A 59 -0.92 -6.70 -5.88
CA SER A 59 -1.33 -5.90 -7.04
C SER A 59 -2.68 -5.23 -6.81
N LEU A 60 -3.67 -5.99 -6.31
CA LEU A 60 -4.99 -5.45 -5.99
C LEU A 60 -4.92 -4.41 -4.87
N LYS A 61 -4.24 -4.74 -3.77
CA LYS A 61 -4.00 -3.82 -2.63
C LYS A 61 -3.30 -2.54 -3.08
N GLY A 62 -2.26 -2.66 -3.90
CA GLY A 62 -1.48 -1.53 -4.41
C GLY A 62 -2.31 -0.61 -5.29
N LYS A 63 -3.12 -1.17 -6.19
CA LYS A 63 -4.01 -0.38 -7.05
C LYS A 63 -5.05 0.39 -6.23
N LEU A 64 -5.74 -0.28 -5.31
CA LEU A 64 -6.72 0.36 -4.42
C LEU A 64 -6.08 1.46 -3.56
N ARG A 65 -4.91 1.18 -2.98
CA ARG A 65 -4.14 2.17 -2.22
C ARG A 65 -3.83 3.40 -3.07
N SER A 66 -3.29 3.21 -4.28
CA SER A 66 -2.89 4.32 -5.16
C SER A 66 -4.07 5.19 -5.60
N LEU A 67 -5.24 4.58 -5.81
CA LEU A 67 -6.47 5.30 -6.18
C LEU A 67 -7.00 6.10 -5.00
N LEU A 68 -7.02 5.50 -3.80
CA LEU A 68 -7.47 6.18 -2.59
C LEU A 68 -6.56 7.37 -2.25
N GLU A 69 -5.24 7.19 -2.34
CA GLU A 69 -4.26 8.27 -2.18
C GLU A 69 -4.54 9.44 -3.12
N LYS A 70 -4.81 9.17 -4.41
CA LYS A 70 -5.08 10.21 -5.42
C LYS A 70 -6.46 10.86 -5.28
N SER A 71 -7.43 10.16 -4.69
CA SER A 71 -8.79 10.68 -4.53
C SER A 71 -8.91 11.76 -3.46
N ASP A 72 -7.94 11.86 -2.54
CA ASP A 72 -7.95 12.82 -1.43
C ASP A 72 -6.80 13.83 -1.59
N MET A 73 -7.14 15.08 -1.90
CA MET A 73 -6.17 16.16 -2.12
C MET A 73 -5.30 16.47 -0.89
N ARG A 74 -5.72 16.05 0.32
CA ARG A 74 -4.95 16.22 1.56
C ARG A 74 -3.78 15.24 1.65
N LEU A 75 -3.80 14.14 0.89
CA LEU A 75 -2.80 13.08 0.94
C LEU A 75 -1.68 13.34 -0.08
N GLN A 76 -0.88 14.35 0.21
CA GLN A 76 0.23 14.73 -0.64
C GLN A 76 1.33 13.66 -0.61
N PRO A 77 2.04 13.43 -1.73
CA PRO A 77 3.06 12.40 -1.84
C PRO A 77 4.34 12.83 -1.11
N ASN A 78 4.38 12.59 0.19
CA ASN A 78 5.38 13.08 1.14
C ASN A 78 6.57 12.14 1.34
N ARG A 79 6.61 10.99 0.65
CA ARG A 79 7.70 10.02 0.73
C ARG A 79 8.14 9.52 -0.65
N ASP A 80 9.44 9.32 -0.83
CA ASP A 80 9.99 8.66 -2.01
C ASP A 80 9.93 7.12 -1.91
N GLY A 81 9.62 6.46 -3.02
CA GLY A 81 9.54 5.00 -3.15
C GLY A 81 10.61 4.39 -4.06
N GLY A 82 11.60 5.19 -4.48
CA GLY A 82 12.59 4.83 -5.50
C GLY A 82 12.15 5.14 -6.93
N SER A 83 13.12 5.23 -7.85
CA SER A 83 12.88 5.42 -9.31
C SER A 83 11.94 6.59 -9.68
N GLY A 84 12.02 7.70 -8.95
CA GLY A 84 11.16 8.87 -9.17
C GLY A 84 9.70 8.69 -8.72
N ILE A 85 9.36 7.58 -8.08
CA ILE A 85 8.02 7.33 -7.55
C ILE A 85 7.90 7.98 -6.18
N SER A 86 6.76 8.62 -5.94
CA SER A 86 6.41 9.22 -4.66
C SER A 86 5.06 8.71 -4.18
N ARG A 87 4.92 8.52 -2.87
CA ARG A 87 3.69 8.05 -2.22
C ARG A 87 3.37 8.87 -0.98
N HIS A 88 2.11 8.80 -0.55
CA HIS A 88 1.71 9.33 0.74
C HIS A 88 1.97 8.30 1.85
N GLU A 89 2.57 8.73 2.94
CA GLU A 89 2.81 7.90 4.10
C GLU A 89 2.97 8.73 5.39
N CYS A 90 2.16 8.44 6.41
CA CYS A 90 2.32 9.03 7.73
C CYS A 90 3.42 8.29 8.51
N ASN A 91 4.43 9.01 8.98
CA ASN A 91 5.52 8.43 9.77
C ASN A 91 5.18 8.32 11.27
N ASP A 92 4.10 8.98 11.71
CA ASP A 92 3.66 9.00 13.11
C ASP A 92 2.13 8.90 13.17
N TRP A 93 1.60 8.63 14.35
CA TRP A 93 0.18 8.65 14.69
C TRP A 93 -0.42 10.04 14.55
N ASP A 94 0.34 11.04 14.99
CA ASP A 94 -0.03 12.44 15.01
C ASP A 94 0.41 13.14 13.72
N LYS A 95 -0.14 14.32 13.47
CA LYS A 95 0.23 15.15 12.32
C LYS A 95 1.71 15.54 12.37
N GLY A 96 2.34 15.62 11.22
CA GLY A 96 3.74 15.99 11.12
C GLY A 96 4.14 16.34 9.70
N GLU A 97 5.44 16.39 9.44
CA GLU A 97 5.99 16.67 8.12
C GLU A 97 7.05 15.64 7.75
N SER A 98 7.14 15.31 6.47
CA SER A 98 8.25 14.52 5.95
C SER A 98 8.83 15.17 4.70
N ASN A 99 10.10 14.89 4.45
CA ASN A 99 10.78 15.38 3.26
C ASN A 99 10.60 14.38 2.11
N ASN A 100 10.19 14.88 0.94
CA ASN A 100 10.25 14.10 -0.29
C ASN A 100 11.30 14.67 -1.23
N ARG A 101 12.35 13.87 -1.48
CA ARG A 101 13.48 14.25 -2.35
C ARG A 101 13.04 14.57 -3.78
N ASN A 102 11.97 13.95 -4.28
CA ASN A 102 11.44 14.21 -5.61
C ASN A 102 10.78 15.60 -5.75
N TYR A 103 10.38 16.21 -4.63
CA TYR A 103 9.74 17.54 -4.61
C TYR A 103 10.59 18.64 -3.97
N GLY A 104 11.70 18.28 -3.30
CA GLY A 104 12.61 19.23 -2.67
C GLY A 104 11.99 20.07 -1.56
N ARG A 105 10.85 19.65 -0.98
CA ARG A 105 10.14 20.39 0.07
C ARG A 105 9.60 19.45 1.14
N LYS A 106 9.41 20.00 2.34
CA LYS A 106 8.65 19.34 3.41
C LYS A 106 7.17 19.32 3.05
N ILE A 107 6.53 18.17 3.27
CA ILE A 107 5.12 17.95 2.97
C ILE A 107 4.46 17.45 4.25
N ALA A 108 3.40 18.14 4.67
CA ALA A 108 2.64 17.78 5.86
C ALA A 108 1.81 16.50 5.65
N PHE A 109 1.62 15.75 6.73
CA PHE A 109 0.74 14.59 6.80
C PHE A 109 -0.19 14.67 8.01
N LEU A 110 -1.37 14.04 7.91
CA LEU A 110 -2.46 14.15 8.89
C LEU A 110 -2.22 13.35 10.19
N GLY A 111 -1.32 12.37 10.11
CA GLY A 111 -1.09 11.37 11.15
C GLY A 111 -1.81 10.06 10.83
N ALA A 112 -1.18 8.93 11.14
CA ALA A 112 -1.69 7.60 10.79
C ALA A 112 -3.03 7.26 11.47
N LEU A 113 -3.40 7.95 12.56
CA LEU A 113 -4.69 7.77 13.22
C LEU A 113 -5.86 8.30 12.36
N ASN A 114 -5.64 9.43 11.69
CA ASN A 114 -6.65 10.14 10.91
C ASN A 114 -6.48 9.96 9.39
N CYS A 115 -5.41 9.29 8.95
CA CYS A 115 -5.16 9.06 7.53
C CYS A 115 -5.92 7.82 7.02
N PRO A 116 -6.88 7.97 6.08
CA PRO A 116 -7.70 6.85 5.61
C PRO A 116 -6.87 5.77 4.89
N VAL A 117 -5.80 6.18 4.21
CA VAL A 117 -4.89 5.26 3.52
C VAL A 117 -4.05 4.46 4.52
N CYS A 118 -3.41 5.11 5.47
CA CYS A 118 -2.56 4.42 6.45
C CYS A 118 -3.37 3.53 7.40
N ARG A 119 -4.62 3.91 7.72
CA ARG A 119 -5.52 3.07 8.53
C ARG A 119 -5.90 1.76 7.84
N LEU A 120 -6.11 1.78 6.52
CA LEU A 120 -6.54 0.61 5.77
C LEU A 120 -5.38 -0.24 5.25
N PHE A 121 -4.30 0.40 4.78
CA PHE A 121 -3.21 -0.28 4.09
C PHE A 121 -1.91 -0.41 4.89
N GLY A 122 -1.84 0.27 6.04
CA GLY A 122 -0.67 0.35 6.91
C GLY A 122 0.24 1.56 6.61
N SER A 123 1.04 1.92 7.62
CA SER A 123 2.17 2.86 7.55
C SER A 123 3.45 2.16 8.04
N THR A 124 4.62 2.55 7.52
CA THR A 124 5.93 2.02 7.93
C THR A 124 6.72 2.99 8.81
N GLY A 125 6.05 4.02 9.35
CA GLY A 125 6.63 4.83 10.40
C GLY A 125 7.13 3.94 11.54
N PRO A 126 8.34 4.16 12.07
CA PRO A 126 8.73 3.52 13.31
C PRO A 126 7.67 3.94 14.33
N GLY A 127 6.80 3.00 14.73
CA GLY A 127 6.01 3.24 15.93
C GLY A 127 7.06 3.50 17.01
N GLU A 128 7.07 4.71 17.57
CA GLU A 128 8.06 5.09 18.58
C GLU A 128 8.25 3.94 19.56
N GLU A 129 9.50 3.50 19.74
CA GLU A 129 9.89 2.81 20.95
C GLU A 129 9.43 3.71 22.11
N ASN A 130 8.53 3.21 22.96
CA ASN A 130 7.89 3.91 24.09
C ASN A 130 6.57 4.66 23.83
N ARG A 131 5.50 3.89 23.61
CA ARG A 131 4.17 4.25 24.12
C ARG A 131 3.60 3.07 24.92
N ASN A 132 4.25 2.77 26.04
CA ASN A 132 3.66 2.02 27.17
C ASN A 132 2.88 2.99 28.05
#